data_AF-A0A4P2QHD8-F1
#
_entry.id   AF-A0A4P2QHD8-F1
#
_cell.length_a   1.000
_cell.length_b   1.000
_cell.length_c   1.000
_cell.angle_alpha   90.00
_cell.angle_beta   90.00
_cell.angle_gamma   90.00
#
_symmetry.space_group_name_H-M   'P 1'
#
loop_
_entity.id
_entity.type
_entity.pdbx_description
1 polymer ?
#
loop_
_entity_poly.entity_id
_entity_poly.type
_entity_poly.pdbx_seq_one_letter_code
_entity_poly.pdbx_strand_id
1 'polypeptide(L)'
;MAGNEVGPWTEPAPEVVESPVGPETPEQRATRLLAKATLLDGHSSVPSPLLGGALRRASPDHEATAEELAGMKASGAAGAFFSIHVGAPSAQASFGGGAARRALDLIDATHRQIERHREALLLARSARDVRRAKREGRIAALLGIDGGHAIENSLPALRSFYRLGVRTMALTHTTTNSWADSAGGPLEPGLARHRGLSSFGETVVREMQRIGMLVDLSHASDDTFQDVMKVAKAPVITSSTMPAAGHLRRNLDDYMLRAVAENGGVVLVNAWALFLDATYAEQSERFVQKHGAHLKELGERLQGDATALREEIEKLRAQEAPMTPPPPSRIADHIDYLVKIAGIDHVAVGSVFGGGEALQAGSAGADGLTGITLELLRRGYSEGDILSLLGGNFVRVLEQAEAYAAATATTLSGHGSTRQLTAPELRELQLLDAPPPTPSPRESQWWMAPPPAPAPRPAKGAAPPPPPPDLAPSR
;
A
#
# COMPACT_ATOMS: atom_id res chain seq x y z
N MET A 1 -8.06 47.79 -26.33
CA MET A 1 -6.95 48.65 -25.88
C MET A 1 -7.04 48.69 -24.37
N ALA A 2 -6.11 48.20 -23.55
CA ALA A 2 -4.68 48.00 -23.73
C ALA A 2 -4.28 46.53 -23.46
N GLY A 3 -3.19 46.10 -24.08
CA GLY A 3 -2.56 44.81 -23.84
C GLY A 3 -1.57 44.86 -22.68
N ASN A 4 -1.18 43.67 -22.23
CA ASN A 4 0.12 43.45 -21.62
C ASN A 4 0.66 42.13 -22.19
N GLU A 5 1.77 42.26 -22.89
CA GLU A 5 2.51 41.20 -23.56
C GLU A 5 3.12 40.24 -22.53
N VAL A 6 2.94 38.94 -22.76
CA VAL A 6 3.74 37.91 -22.10
C VAL A 6 5.07 37.87 -22.84
N GLY A 7 6.13 38.37 -22.21
CA GLY A 7 7.48 38.36 -22.78
C GLY A 7 7.98 36.94 -23.08
N PRO A 8 8.86 36.77 -24.08
CA PRO A 8 9.42 35.47 -24.40
C PRO A 8 10.32 34.98 -23.26
N TRP A 9 10.07 33.76 -22.80
CA TRP A 9 11.00 33.00 -21.95
C TRP A 9 12.24 32.66 -22.78
N THR A 10 13.19 33.59 -22.85
CA THR A 10 14.56 33.32 -23.27
C THR A 10 15.47 33.59 -22.09
N GLU A 11 15.41 32.73 -21.08
CA GLU A 11 16.60 32.51 -20.26
C GLU A 11 17.63 31.81 -21.15
N PRO A 12 18.88 32.31 -21.23
CA PRO A 12 19.92 31.60 -21.94
C PRO A 12 20.05 30.21 -21.32
N ALA A 13 20.13 29.17 -22.17
CA ALA A 13 20.42 27.83 -21.72
C ALA A 13 21.62 27.88 -20.76
N PRO A 14 21.58 27.21 -19.59
CA PRO A 14 22.73 27.14 -18.72
C PRO A 14 23.93 26.68 -19.57
N GLU A 15 25.05 27.39 -19.46
CA GLU A 15 26.28 26.99 -20.13
C GLU A 15 26.48 25.49 -19.90
N VAL A 16 26.59 24.74 -21.00
CA VAL A 16 27.00 23.34 -20.95
C VAL A 16 28.43 23.37 -20.44
N VAL A 17 28.57 23.30 -19.11
CA VAL A 17 29.85 22.97 -18.49
C VAL A 17 30.15 21.57 -18.99
N GLU A 18 31.02 21.47 -20.00
CA GLU A 18 31.57 20.20 -20.43
C GLU A 18 32.08 19.50 -19.18
N SER A 19 31.46 18.35 -18.88
CA SER A 19 31.88 17.52 -17.76
C SER A 19 33.36 17.17 -17.96
N PRO A 20 34.22 17.33 -16.93
CA PRO A 20 35.66 17.18 -17.11
C PRO A 20 35.96 15.78 -17.66
N VAL A 21 36.76 15.73 -18.72
CA VAL A 21 37.24 14.53 -19.39
C VAL A 21 38.24 13.80 -18.48
N GLY A 22 37.72 13.18 -17.42
CA GLY A 22 38.43 12.34 -16.47
C GLY A 22 37.60 11.08 -16.15
N PRO A 23 38.17 10.07 -15.47
CA PRO A 23 37.39 8.92 -15.04
C PRO A 23 36.24 9.35 -14.13
N GLU A 24 35.03 8.85 -14.42
CA GLU A 24 33.80 9.13 -13.66
C GLU A 24 34.01 8.89 -12.17
N THR A 25 33.70 9.87 -11.31
CA THR A 25 33.82 9.70 -9.85
C THR A 25 32.80 8.68 -9.34
N PRO A 26 33.01 8.03 -8.18
CA PRO A 26 32.02 7.11 -7.61
C PRO A 26 30.61 7.71 -7.48
N GLU A 27 30.51 8.99 -7.14
CA GLU A 27 29.24 9.72 -7.00
C GLU A 27 28.55 9.95 -8.34
N GLN A 28 29.32 10.30 -9.38
CA GLN A 28 28.81 10.40 -10.75
C GLN A 28 28.31 9.03 -11.24
N ARG A 29 29.08 7.95 -10.96
CA ARG A 29 28.70 6.57 -11.26
C ARG A 29 27.40 6.18 -10.57
N ALA A 30 27.29 6.44 -9.27
CA ALA A 30 26.10 6.12 -8.48
C ALA A 30 24.87 6.87 -9.02
N THR A 31 25.00 8.16 -9.32
CA THR A 31 23.94 8.99 -9.91
C THR A 31 23.49 8.43 -11.27
N ARG A 32 24.43 8.06 -12.14
CA ARG A 32 24.13 7.43 -13.44
C ARG A 32 23.40 6.09 -13.28
N LEU A 33 23.79 5.27 -12.30
CA LEU A 33 23.15 3.99 -12.03
C LEU A 33 21.73 4.17 -11.51
N LEU A 34 21.50 5.09 -10.58
CA LEU A 34 20.15 5.43 -10.09
C LEU A 34 19.25 5.97 -11.20
N ALA A 35 19.80 6.82 -12.09
CA ALA A 35 19.07 7.30 -13.26
C ALA A 35 18.64 6.14 -14.20
N LYS A 36 19.43 5.07 -14.30
CA LYS A 36 19.12 3.86 -15.09
C LYS A 36 18.21 2.86 -14.35
N ALA A 37 18.30 2.81 -13.03
CA ALA A 37 17.61 1.82 -12.21
C ALA A 37 16.09 1.91 -12.38
N THR A 38 15.44 0.74 -12.37
CA THR A 38 13.99 0.62 -12.26
C THR A 38 13.65 0.46 -10.78
N LEU A 39 14.09 1.41 -9.95
CA LEU A 39 13.92 1.32 -8.51
C LEU A 39 12.44 1.16 -8.20
N LEU A 40 12.13 0.06 -7.52
CA LEU A 40 10.80 -0.30 -7.06
C LEU A 40 10.86 -0.46 -5.56
N ASP A 41 10.27 0.48 -4.83
CA ASP A 41 10.05 0.31 -3.39
C ASP A 41 9.04 -0.81 -3.18
N GLY A 42 9.47 -1.94 -2.61
CA GLY A 42 8.66 -3.14 -2.38
C GLY A 42 7.52 -2.95 -1.39
N HIS A 43 7.65 -1.98 -0.48
CA HIS A 43 6.76 -1.78 0.64
C HIS A 43 6.72 -0.30 1.02
N SER A 44 6.23 0.53 0.09
CA SER A 44 6.30 1.97 0.27
C SER A 44 5.17 2.50 1.14
N SER A 45 5.55 3.23 2.20
CA SER A 45 4.65 4.14 2.90
C SER A 45 4.46 5.46 2.17
N VAL A 46 5.02 5.66 0.96
CA VAL A 46 4.81 6.88 0.14
C VAL A 46 3.34 7.21 -0.22
N PRO A 47 2.37 6.28 -0.27
CA PRO A 47 0.96 6.66 -0.32
C PRO A 47 0.52 7.40 0.93
N SER A 48 1.21 7.22 2.06
CA SER A 48 0.87 7.85 3.33
C SER A 48 0.94 9.38 3.21
N PRO A 49 2.02 10.02 2.71
CA PRO A 49 1.98 11.43 2.30
C PRO A 49 0.85 11.76 1.32
N LEU A 50 0.73 11.04 0.19
CA LEU A 50 -0.30 11.31 -0.85
C LEU A 50 -1.74 11.09 -0.38
N LEU A 51 -1.91 10.49 0.80
CA LEU A 51 -3.18 10.25 1.47
C LEU A 51 -3.18 10.91 2.86
N GLY A 52 -2.30 11.88 3.17
CA GLY A 52 -2.43 12.74 4.35
C GLY A 52 -1.97 12.16 5.70
N GLY A 53 -1.11 11.16 5.73
CA GLY A 53 -0.44 10.65 6.94
C GLY A 53 -0.15 9.14 6.92
N ALA A 54 0.68 8.68 7.89
CA ALA A 54 1.21 7.30 8.04
C ALA A 54 0.23 6.17 7.65
N LEU A 55 0.74 5.02 7.17
CA LEU A 55 0.01 3.87 6.59
C LEU A 55 -1.34 3.50 7.23
N ARG A 56 -1.49 3.67 8.56
CA ARG A 56 -2.72 3.39 9.32
C ARG A 56 -3.79 4.49 9.22
N ARG A 57 -3.44 5.68 8.74
CA ARG A 57 -4.20 6.94 8.83
C ARG A 57 -4.37 7.67 7.49
N ALA A 58 -3.99 7.03 6.38
CA ALA A 58 -4.28 7.49 5.04
C ALA A 58 -5.77 7.92 4.91
N SER A 59 -6.01 9.22 4.70
CA SER A 59 -7.28 9.83 4.36
C SER A 59 -7.51 9.73 2.85
N PRO A 60 -8.61 9.10 2.40
CA PRO A 60 -9.02 9.11 1.00
C PRO A 60 -9.23 10.51 0.41
N ASP A 61 -9.39 11.54 1.26
CA ASP A 61 -9.75 12.89 0.84
C ASP A 61 -8.54 13.83 0.73
N HIS A 62 -7.34 13.38 1.09
CA HIS A 62 -6.13 14.19 0.97
C HIS A 62 -5.71 14.36 -0.50
N GLU A 63 -5.15 15.51 -0.84
CA GLU A 63 -4.60 15.82 -2.17
C GLU A 63 -3.11 16.11 -2.05
N ALA A 64 -2.31 15.40 -2.84
CA ALA A 64 -0.87 15.53 -2.82
C ALA A 64 -0.41 16.94 -3.20
N THR A 65 0.53 17.50 -2.46
CA THR A 65 1.13 18.79 -2.80
C THR A 65 2.20 18.67 -3.88
N ALA A 66 2.55 19.80 -4.51
CA ALA A 66 3.64 19.84 -5.49
C ALA A 66 4.99 19.45 -4.85
N GLU A 67 5.21 19.83 -3.58
CA GLU A 67 6.40 19.49 -2.81
C GLU A 67 6.50 18.00 -2.53
N GLU A 68 5.38 17.33 -2.20
CA GLU A 68 5.35 15.89 -1.97
C GLU A 68 5.68 15.10 -3.25
N LEU A 69 5.12 15.52 -4.39
CA LEU A 69 5.44 14.93 -5.69
C LEU A 69 6.89 15.20 -6.12
N ALA A 70 7.41 16.40 -5.82
CA ALA A 70 8.81 16.74 -6.05
C ALA A 70 9.74 15.88 -5.17
N GLY A 71 9.38 15.67 -3.90
CA GLY A 71 10.11 14.77 -2.99
C GLY A 71 10.12 13.32 -3.47
N MET A 72 8.99 12.83 -3.98
CA MET A 72 8.92 11.50 -4.60
C MET A 72 9.83 11.38 -5.83
N LYS A 73 9.86 12.39 -6.71
CA LYS A 73 10.78 12.39 -7.86
C LYS A 73 12.24 12.51 -7.42
N ALA A 74 12.53 13.37 -6.44
CA ALA A 74 13.86 13.56 -5.90
C ALA A 74 14.41 12.29 -5.24
N SER A 75 13.55 11.42 -4.70
CA SER A 75 13.97 10.11 -4.16
C SER A 75 14.68 9.22 -5.17
N GLY A 76 14.55 9.48 -6.49
CA GLY A 76 15.13 8.63 -7.53
C GLY A 76 14.33 7.35 -7.82
N ALA A 77 13.17 7.17 -7.18
CA ALA A 77 12.28 6.04 -7.45
C ALA A 77 11.69 6.09 -8.87
N ALA A 78 11.92 5.02 -9.64
CA ALA A 78 11.27 4.80 -10.94
C ALA A 78 9.86 4.24 -10.79
N GLY A 79 9.55 3.68 -9.63
CA GLY A 79 8.25 3.18 -9.23
C GLY A 79 8.22 2.83 -7.75
N ALA A 80 7.01 2.68 -7.21
CA ALA A 80 6.79 2.29 -5.83
C ALA A 80 5.59 1.35 -5.75
N PHE A 81 5.63 0.41 -4.81
CA PHE A 81 4.44 -0.28 -4.32
C PHE A 81 3.70 0.64 -3.36
N PHE A 82 2.55 1.11 -3.83
CA PHE A 82 1.62 1.86 -3.02
C PHE A 82 0.89 0.87 -2.11
N SER A 83 1.39 0.75 -0.87
CA SER A 83 0.84 -0.15 0.12
C SER A 83 -0.57 0.31 0.55
N ILE A 84 -1.56 -0.54 0.27
CA ILE A 84 -2.95 -0.45 0.70
C ILE A 84 -3.06 -1.18 2.04
N HIS A 85 -2.72 -0.45 3.10
CA HIS A 85 -2.76 -0.96 4.46
C HIS A 85 -4.13 -0.74 5.09
N VAL A 86 -4.82 -1.84 5.42
CA VAL A 86 -6.19 -1.82 5.96
C VAL A 86 -6.29 -1.85 7.49
N GLY A 87 -5.15 -1.94 8.19
CA GLY A 87 -5.09 -1.98 9.65
C GLY A 87 -5.69 -3.25 10.25
N ALA A 88 -5.32 -3.62 11.48
CA ALA A 88 -5.91 -4.78 12.14
C ALA A 88 -7.44 -4.64 12.26
N PRO A 89 -8.22 -5.75 12.26
CA PRO A 89 -9.68 -5.71 12.41
C PRO A 89 -10.19 -4.91 13.62
N SER A 90 -9.43 -4.89 14.72
CA SER A 90 -9.71 -4.09 15.91
C SER A 90 -9.67 -2.57 15.66
N ALA A 91 -8.86 -2.12 14.70
CA ALA A 91 -8.76 -0.72 14.28
C ALA A 91 -9.83 -0.34 13.22
N GLN A 92 -10.52 -1.32 12.64
CA GLN A 92 -11.50 -1.10 11.56
C GLN A 92 -12.90 -0.75 12.06
N ALA A 93 -13.21 -1.07 13.33
CA ALA A 93 -14.49 -0.73 13.94
C ALA A 93 -14.83 0.77 13.86
N SER A 94 -13.81 1.63 13.79
CA SER A 94 -13.95 3.09 13.71
C SER A 94 -14.32 3.62 12.33
N PHE A 95 -14.17 2.84 11.25
CA PHE A 95 -14.37 3.32 9.87
C PHE A 95 -15.66 2.82 9.20
N GLY A 96 -16.33 1.81 9.77
CA GLY A 96 -17.50 1.15 9.16
C GLY A 96 -17.14 0.32 7.92
N GLY A 97 -18.03 -0.61 7.51
CA GLY A 97 -17.94 -1.30 6.22
C GLY A 97 -16.89 -2.43 6.06
N GLY A 98 -16.08 -2.73 7.07
CA GLY A 98 -15.13 -3.86 7.05
C GLY A 98 -13.80 -3.58 6.32
N ALA A 99 -12.90 -4.57 6.34
CA ALA A 99 -11.56 -4.48 5.74
C ALA A 99 -11.61 -4.29 4.22
N ALA A 100 -12.55 -4.97 3.56
CA ALA A 100 -12.67 -4.91 2.11
C ALA A 100 -13.11 -3.52 1.64
N ARG A 101 -14.03 -2.88 2.37
CA ARG A 101 -14.44 -1.49 2.08
C ARG A 101 -13.28 -0.52 2.22
N ARG A 102 -12.51 -0.64 3.32
CA ARG A 102 -11.34 0.20 3.54
C ARG A 102 -10.30 0.04 2.43
N ALA A 103 -10.04 -1.19 1.98
CA ALA A 103 -9.16 -1.43 0.83
C ALA A 103 -9.68 -0.72 -0.43
N LEU A 104 -10.99 -0.78 -0.70
CA LEU A 104 -11.60 -0.07 -1.84
C LEU A 104 -11.42 1.44 -1.75
N ASP A 105 -11.67 2.04 -0.59
CA ASP A 105 -11.54 3.50 -0.41
C ASP A 105 -10.09 3.97 -0.65
N LEU A 106 -9.11 3.21 -0.19
CA LEU A 106 -7.68 3.50 -0.40
C LEU A 106 -7.22 3.27 -1.85
N ILE A 107 -7.71 2.20 -2.49
CA ILE A 107 -7.46 1.95 -3.92
C ILE A 107 -8.04 3.08 -4.77
N ASP A 108 -9.28 3.51 -4.50
CA ASP A 108 -9.92 4.62 -5.20
C ASP A 108 -9.15 5.92 -4.99
N ALA A 109 -8.78 6.25 -3.75
CA ALA A 109 -8.01 7.45 -3.46
C ALA A 109 -6.68 7.47 -4.20
N THR A 110 -5.97 6.33 -4.22
CA THR A 110 -4.70 6.20 -4.96
C THR A 110 -4.93 6.37 -6.46
N HIS A 111 -5.99 5.82 -7.02
CA HIS A 111 -6.37 6.05 -8.40
C HIS A 111 -6.63 7.54 -8.67
N ARG A 112 -7.40 8.23 -7.83
CA ARG A 112 -7.68 9.66 -8.00
C ARG A 112 -6.40 10.50 -8.00
N GLN A 113 -5.41 10.17 -7.15
CA GLN A 113 -4.10 10.84 -7.20
C GLN A 113 -3.39 10.60 -8.54
N ILE A 114 -3.38 9.36 -9.03
CA ILE A 114 -2.77 9.03 -10.34
C ILE A 114 -3.49 9.77 -11.48
N GLU A 115 -4.80 9.91 -11.41
CA GLU A 115 -5.60 10.59 -12.43
C GLU A 115 -5.39 12.10 -12.46
N ARG A 116 -5.10 12.72 -11.31
CA ARG A 116 -4.78 14.15 -11.16
C ARG A 116 -3.35 14.48 -11.55
N HIS A 117 -2.42 13.56 -11.30
CA HIS A 117 -0.98 13.76 -11.49
C HIS A 117 -0.43 12.86 -12.61
N ARG A 118 -1.14 12.79 -13.75
CA ARG A 118 -0.79 11.88 -14.85
C ARG A 118 0.57 12.21 -15.46
N GLU A 119 1.04 13.45 -15.37
CA GLU A 119 2.37 13.89 -15.76
C GLU A 119 3.49 13.32 -14.88
N ALA A 120 3.17 12.90 -13.65
CA ALA A 120 4.14 12.38 -12.69
C ALA A 120 3.96 10.89 -12.38
N LEU A 121 2.73 10.38 -12.36
CA LEU A 121 2.38 9.04 -11.89
C LEU A 121 1.75 8.21 -13.02
N LEU A 122 2.08 6.92 -13.09
CA LEU A 122 1.48 5.96 -14.02
C LEU A 122 1.00 4.73 -13.24
N LEU A 123 -0.29 4.38 -13.31
CA LEU A 123 -0.76 3.10 -12.76
C LEU A 123 -0.11 1.94 -13.52
N ALA A 124 0.75 1.20 -12.84
CA ALA A 124 1.47 0.06 -13.41
C ALA A 124 0.78 -1.25 -13.03
N ARG A 125 0.30 -1.95 -14.05
CA ARG A 125 -0.40 -3.23 -13.95
C ARG A 125 0.42 -4.40 -14.48
N SER A 126 1.64 -4.12 -14.93
CA SER A 126 2.54 -5.11 -15.48
C SER A 126 3.99 -4.66 -15.43
N ALA A 127 4.92 -5.60 -15.58
CA ALA A 127 6.33 -5.30 -15.79
C ALA A 127 6.57 -4.40 -17.01
N ARG A 128 5.73 -4.53 -18.05
CA ARG A 128 5.76 -3.64 -19.22
C ARG A 128 5.38 -2.21 -18.85
N ASP A 129 4.36 -2.02 -18.01
CA ASP A 129 3.94 -0.69 -17.55
C ASP A 129 5.02 -0.03 -16.68
N VAL A 130 5.69 -0.80 -15.83
CA VAL A 130 6.84 -0.32 -15.03
C VAL A 130 7.92 0.26 -15.94
N ARG A 131 8.35 -0.50 -16.96
CA ARG A 131 9.35 -0.02 -17.92
C ARG A 131 8.84 1.16 -18.74
N ARG A 132 7.53 1.22 -19.04
CA ARG A 132 6.91 2.35 -19.74
C ARG A 132 7.00 3.61 -18.89
N ALA A 133 6.60 3.55 -17.63
CA ALA A 133 6.66 4.70 -16.71
C ALA A 133 8.09 5.26 -16.64
N LYS A 134 9.10 4.40 -16.47
CA LYS A 134 10.51 4.80 -16.48
C LYS A 134 10.90 5.56 -17.76
N ARG A 135 10.54 5.03 -18.94
CA ARG A 135 10.85 5.68 -20.23
C ARG A 135 10.13 7.02 -20.39
N GLU A 136 8.94 7.15 -19.82
CA GLU A 136 8.15 8.39 -19.83
C GLU A 136 8.56 9.39 -18.74
N GLY A 137 9.57 9.07 -17.91
CA GLY A 137 9.97 9.92 -16.79
C GLY A 137 8.92 10.01 -15.67
N ARG A 138 8.02 9.02 -15.59
CA ARG A 138 6.94 8.91 -14.61
C ARG A 138 7.26 7.83 -13.58
N ILE A 139 6.67 7.97 -12.40
CA ILE A 139 6.73 6.98 -11.32
C ILE A 139 5.70 5.89 -11.61
N ALA A 140 6.15 4.64 -11.72
CA ALA A 140 5.26 3.49 -11.80
C ALA A 140 4.57 3.25 -10.44
N ALA A 141 3.25 3.43 -10.39
CA ALA A 141 2.42 3.13 -9.24
C ALA A 141 1.88 1.70 -9.33
N LEU A 142 2.52 0.77 -8.62
CA LEU A 142 2.01 -0.59 -8.42
C LEU A 142 1.20 -0.63 -7.13
N LEU A 143 0.02 -1.24 -7.13
CA LEU A 143 -0.78 -1.35 -5.91
C LEU A 143 -0.52 -2.69 -5.20
N GLY A 144 -0.31 -2.65 -3.89
CA GLY A 144 -0.10 -3.83 -3.07
C GLY A 144 -0.99 -3.82 -1.84
N ILE A 145 -1.70 -4.90 -1.55
CA ILE A 145 -2.48 -5.01 -0.31
C ILE A 145 -1.58 -5.54 0.81
N ASP A 146 -1.56 -4.85 1.94
CA ASP A 146 -0.79 -5.28 3.11
C ASP A 146 -1.73 -5.89 4.16
N GLY A 147 -1.84 -7.22 4.12
CA GLY A 147 -2.67 -8.02 5.01
C GLY A 147 -3.89 -8.64 4.32
N GLY A 148 -3.89 -9.97 4.21
CA GLY A 148 -4.93 -10.73 3.53
C GLY A 148 -6.32 -10.68 4.17
N HIS A 149 -6.47 -10.14 5.39
CA HIS A 149 -7.80 -9.90 5.95
C HIS A 149 -8.62 -8.89 5.12
N ALA A 150 -7.96 -8.09 4.26
CA ALA A 150 -8.60 -7.21 3.28
C ALA A 150 -9.58 -7.93 2.34
N ILE A 151 -9.38 -9.22 2.05
CA ILE A 151 -10.28 -9.98 1.17
C ILE A 151 -11.49 -10.58 1.90
N GLU A 152 -11.58 -10.46 3.23
CA GLU A 152 -12.72 -10.94 4.02
C GLU A 152 -13.16 -12.39 3.70
N ASN A 153 -12.19 -13.29 3.50
CA ASN A 153 -12.43 -14.68 3.10
C ASN A 153 -13.12 -14.85 1.72
N SER A 154 -12.93 -13.92 0.80
CA SER A 154 -13.62 -13.86 -0.50
C SER A 154 -12.64 -13.84 -1.67
N LEU A 155 -12.57 -14.95 -2.43
CA LEU A 155 -11.89 -14.98 -3.73
C LEU A 155 -12.49 -13.99 -4.76
N PRO A 156 -13.82 -13.73 -4.77
CA PRO A 156 -14.38 -12.63 -5.55
C PRO A 156 -13.75 -11.27 -5.19
N ALA A 157 -13.57 -10.95 -3.91
CA ALA A 157 -12.93 -9.70 -3.50
C ALA A 157 -11.48 -9.62 -3.99
N LEU A 158 -10.70 -10.71 -3.82
CA LEU A 158 -9.34 -10.83 -4.35
C LEU A 158 -9.26 -10.52 -5.86
N ARG A 159 -10.12 -11.16 -6.66
CA ARG A 159 -10.20 -10.92 -8.11
C ARG A 159 -10.63 -9.50 -8.44
N SER A 160 -11.53 -8.91 -7.66
CA SER A 160 -11.95 -7.52 -7.85
C SER A 160 -10.79 -6.55 -7.58
N PHE A 161 -10.04 -6.73 -6.50
CA PHE A 161 -8.84 -5.91 -6.24
C PHE A 161 -7.80 -6.03 -7.36
N TYR A 162 -7.59 -7.25 -7.88
CA TYR A 162 -6.69 -7.45 -9.03
C TYR A 162 -7.13 -6.67 -10.27
N ARG A 163 -8.44 -6.69 -10.58
CA ARG A 163 -9.02 -5.90 -11.67
C ARG A 163 -8.86 -4.39 -11.45
N LEU A 164 -8.95 -3.93 -10.20
CA LEU A 164 -8.73 -2.51 -9.90
C LEU A 164 -7.27 -2.11 -10.11
N GLY A 165 -6.31 -3.01 -9.92
CA GLY A 165 -4.90 -2.77 -10.24
C GLY A 165 -3.92 -3.35 -9.25
N VAL A 166 -4.39 -4.02 -8.20
CA VAL A 166 -3.55 -4.69 -7.21
C VAL A 166 -2.73 -5.80 -7.86
N ARG A 167 -1.43 -5.82 -7.60
CA ARG A 167 -0.48 -6.80 -8.17
C ARG A 167 0.27 -7.61 -7.14
N THR A 168 0.22 -7.22 -5.88
CA THR A 168 0.75 -8.00 -4.76
C THR A 168 -0.21 -7.99 -3.58
N MET A 169 -0.18 -9.04 -2.76
CA MET A 169 -0.84 -9.05 -1.46
C MET A 169 0.02 -9.79 -0.44
N ALA A 170 0.33 -9.13 0.68
CA ALA A 170 0.88 -9.78 1.86
C ALA A 170 -0.20 -10.64 2.50
N LEU A 171 0.08 -11.94 2.69
CA LEU A 171 -0.92 -12.88 3.21
C LEU A 171 -1.41 -12.51 4.61
N THR A 172 -0.53 -11.94 5.42
CA THR A 172 -0.80 -11.43 6.76
C THR A 172 -0.14 -10.07 6.95
N HIS A 173 -0.56 -9.34 7.99
CA HIS A 173 0.24 -8.25 8.56
C HIS A 173 0.76 -8.75 9.92
N THR A 174 0.89 -7.91 10.94
CA THR A 174 1.21 -8.30 12.33
C THR A 174 0.16 -9.17 13.03
N THR A 175 -0.97 -9.45 12.38
CA THR A 175 -2.07 -10.25 12.97
C THR A 175 -2.41 -11.46 12.11
N THR A 176 -2.66 -12.59 12.78
CA THR A 176 -3.20 -13.82 12.19
C THR A 176 -4.63 -13.60 11.74
N ASN A 177 -4.97 -14.00 10.51
CA ASN A 177 -6.32 -13.93 9.98
C ASN A 177 -7.01 -15.32 10.00
N SER A 178 -8.19 -15.44 9.40
CA SER A 178 -8.97 -16.69 9.38
C SER A 178 -8.39 -17.80 8.49
N TRP A 179 -7.27 -17.58 7.80
CA TRP A 179 -6.70 -18.57 6.88
C TRP A 179 -5.16 -18.59 6.75
N ALA A 180 -4.44 -17.65 7.37
CA ALA A 180 -2.98 -17.63 7.43
C ALA A 180 -2.49 -17.09 8.78
N ASP A 181 -1.47 -17.75 9.33
CA ASP A 181 -0.81 -17.34 10.58
C ASP A 181 0.29 -16.29 10.32
N SER A 182 0.33 -15.28 11.19
CA SER A 182 1.32 -14.19 11.18
C SER A 182 2.50 -14.50 12.11
N ALA A 183 3.68 -13.98 11.78
CA ALA A 183 4.83 -13.93 12.68
C ALA A 183 4.61 -13.01 13.90
N GLY A 184 3.63 -12.11 13.83
CA GLY A 184 3.39 -11.07 14.84
C GLY A 184 4.19 -9.80 14.61
N GLY A 185 3.96 -8.82 15.48
CA GLY A 185 4.78 -7.64 15.65
C GLY A 185 5.35 -7.52 17.08
N PRO A 186 6.21 -6.53 17.34
CA PRO A 186 6.82 -6.33 18.66
C PRO A 186 5.82 -6.21 19.81
N LEU A 187 4.63 -5.67 19.52
CA LEU A 187 3.56 -5.42 20.50
C LEU A 187 2.41 -6.43 20.42
N GLU A 188 2.40 -7.29 19.40
CA GLU A 188 1.28 -8.21 19.11
C GLU A 188 1.86 -9.54 18.63
N PRO A 189 2.06 -10.54 19.51
CA PRO A 189 2.59 -11.82 19.09
C PRO A 189 1.64 -12.51 18.10
N GLY A 190 2.22 -13.14 17.09
CA GLY A 190 1.47 -13.91 16.10
C GLY A 190 0.74 -15.07 16.76
N LEU A 191 -0.59 -15.14 16.58
CA LEU A 191 -1.38 -16.23 17.12
C LEU A 191 -1.30 -17.42 16.16
N ALA A 192 -0.74 -18.55 16.60
CA ALA A 192 -0.76 -19.79 15.83
C ALA A 192 -2.18 -20.39 15.86
N ARG A 193 -2.95 -20.20 14.78
CA ARG A 193 -4.33 -20.68 14.65
C ARG A 193 -4.44 -21.85 13.69
N HIS A 194 -3.69 -21.81 12.59
CA HIS A 194 -3.77 -22.80 11.51
C HIS A 194 -2.55 -23.73 11.48
N ARG A 195 -1.46 -23.32 12.16
CA ARG A 195 -0.11 -23.89 12.00
C ARG A 195 0.37 -23.73 10.56
N GLY A 196 0.21 -22.51 10.05
CA GLY A 196 0.53 -22.13 8.68
C GLY A 196 -0.69 -21.66 7.89
N LEU A 197 -1.02 -22.37 6.82
CA LEU A 197 -2.20 -22.09 6.00
C LEU A 197 -3.37 -23.02 6.33
N SER A 198 -4.60 -22.48 6.27
CA SER A 198 -5.79 -23.32 6.13
C SER A 198 -5.97 -23.80 4.69
N SER A 199 -6.89 -24.75 4.46
CA SER A 199 -7.25 -25.20 3.10
C SER A 199 -7.78 -24.07 2.21
N PHE A 200 -8.49 -23.10 2.81
CA PHE A 200 -8.87 -21.87 2.12
C PHE A 200 -7.65 -21.00 1.81
N GLY A 201 -6.70 -20.88 2.74
CA GLY A 201 -5.44 -20.15 2.53
C GLY A 201 -4.63 -20.69 1.35
N GLU A 202 -4.52 -22.01 1.22
CA GLU A 202 -3.88 -22.61 0.04
C GLU A 202 -4.64 -22.28 -1.26
N THR A 203 -5.97 -22.22 -1.20
CA THR A 203 -6.81 -21.84 -2.35
C THR A 203 -6.59 -20.37 -2.73
N VAL A 204 -6.42 -19.48 -1.75
CA VAL A 204 -6.06 -18.08 -1.97
C VAL A 204 -4.71 -17.99 -2.69
N VAL A 205 -3.67 -18.69 -2.23
CA VAL A 205 -2.34 -18.72 -2.87
C VAL A 205 -2.42 -19.18 -4.33
N ARG A 206 -3.16 -20.28 -4.58
CA ARG A 206 -3.37 -20.79 -5.95
C ARG A 206 -4.10 -19.78 -6.83
N GLU A 207 -5.13 -19.11 -6.31
CA GLU A 207 -5.89 -18.11 -7.07
C GLU A 207 -5.04 -16.87 -7.36
N MET A 208 -4.23 -16.41 -6.42
CA MET A 208 -3.28 -15.29 -6.62
C MET A 208 -2.35 -15.59 -7.80
N GLN A 209 -1.70 -16.75 -7.79
CA GLN A 209 -0.79 -17.13 -8.88
C GLN A 209 -1.52 -17.37 -10.20
N ARG A 210 -2.74 -17.93 -10.18
CA ARG A 210 -3.56 -18.11 -11.38
C ARG A 210 -3.91 -16.78 -12.06
N ILE A 211 -4.18 -15.73 -11.29
CA ILE A 211 -4.49 -14.40 -11.84
C ILE A 211 -3.26 -13.53 -12.11
N GLY A 212 -2.06 -13.97 -11.72
CA GLY A 212 -0.81 -13.20 -11.86
C GLY A 212 -0.59 -12.17 -10.76
N MET A 213 -1.21 -12.36 -9.59
CA MET A 213 -0.92 -11.59 -8.38
C MET A 213 0.25 -12.24 -7.64
N LEU A 214 1.27 -11.44 -7.32
CA LEU A 214 2.41 -11.87 -6.50
C LEU A 214 1.95 -12.20 -5.08
N VAL A 215 2.44 -13.33 -4.57
CA VAL A 215 2.27 -13.75 -3.19
C VAL A 215 3.40 -13.16 -2.38
N ASP A 216 3.07 -12.31 -1.41
CA ASP A 216 4.04 -11.69 -0.52
C ASP A 216 4.02 -12.36 0.85
N LEU A 217 5.18 -12.88 1.25
CA LEU A 217 5.39 -13.61 2.50
C LEU A 217 5.93 -12.72 3.62
N SER A 218 6.04 -11.42 3.37
CA SER A 218 6.15 -10.43 4.44
C SER A 218 5.07 -10.66 5.51
N HIS A 219 5.51 -10.77 6.76
CA HIS A 219 4.73 -10.94 8.00
C HIS A 219 4.16 -12.33 8.22
N ALA A 220 4.30 -13.24 7.27
CA ALA A 220 3.89 -14.62 7.44
C ALA A 220 4.71 -15.29 8.56
N SER A 221 4.07 -16.19 9.31
CA SER A 221 4.80 -17.10 10.19
C SER A 221 5.66 -18.08 9.37
N ASP A 222 6.66 -18.70 10.00
CA ASP A 222 7.50 -19.71 9.36
C ASP A 222 6.68 -20.89 8.82
N ASP A 223 5.66 -21.33 9.56
CA ASP A 223 4.75 -22.39 9.13
C ASP A 223 3.96 -21.96 7.88
N THR A 224 3.45 -20.72 7.86
CA THR A 224 2.74 -20.15 6.70
C THR A 224 3.66 -20.09 5.50
N PHE A 225 4.90 -19.63 5.69
CA PHE A 225 5.91 -19.60 4.64
C PHE A 225 6.12 -21.01 4.06
N GLN A 226 6.35 -22.01 4.92
CA GLN A 226 6.59 -23.39 4.47
C GLN A 226 5.41 -23.94 3.67
N ASP A 227 4.17 -23.71 4.10
CA ASP A 227 2.98 -24.15 3.38
C ASP A 227 2.82 -23.45 2.03
N VAL A 228 3.14 -22.16 1.95
CA VAL A 228 3.17 -21.45 0.66
C VAL A 228 4.21 -22.07 -0.27
N MET A 229 5.43 -22.36 0.21
CA MET A 229 6.47 -22.96 -0.63
C MET A 229 6.08 -24.34 -1.18
N LYS A 230 5.23 -25.10 -0.48
CA LYS A 230 4.69 -26.39 -0.97
C LYS A 230 3.66 -26.21 -2.09
N VAL A 231 2.84 -25.15 -2.01
CA VAL A 231 1.70 -24.93 -2.90
C VAL A 231 2.05 -24.05 -4.10
N ALA A 232 2.97 -23.11 -3.93
CA ALA A 232 3.40 -22.17 -4.95
C ALA A 232 3.99 -22.87 -6.19
N LYS A 233 3.57 -22.42 -7.37
CA LYS A 233 4.04 -22.83 -8.69
C LYS A 233 4.59 -21.67 -9.53
N ALA A 234 4.37 -20.43 -9.08
CA ALA A 234 5.03 -19.23 -9.56
C ALA A 234 5.96 -18.66 -8.47
N PRO A 235 6.88 -17.76 -8.86
CA PRO A 235 7.73 -17.03 -7.93
C PRO A 235 6.95 -16.25 -6.86
N VAL A 236 7.44 -16.28 -5.63
CA VAL A 236 6.95 -15.46 -4.50
C VAL A 236 7.87 -14.27 -4.24
N ILE A 237 7.39 -13.31 -3.45
CA ILE A 237 8.23 -12.22 -2.95
C ILE A 237 8.21 -12.18 -1.43
N THR A 238 9.22 -11.54 -0.85
CA THR A 238 9.05 -10.91 0.47
C THR A 238 9.34 -9.44 0.34
N SER A 239 8.30 -8.61 0.37
CA SER A 239 8.39 -7.16 0.13
C SER A 239 9.25 -6.40 1.13
N SER A 240 9.41 -6.93 2.34
CA SER A 240 10.11 -6.30 3.45
C SER A 240 10.61 -7.37 4.42
N THR A 241 11.89 -7.70 4.28
CA THR A 241 12.55 -8.78 5.04
C THR A 241 13.99 -8.40 5.39
N MET A 242 14.46 -8.92 6.53
CA MET A 242 15.87 -9.03 6.88
C MET A 242 16.28 -10.50 7.09
N PRO A 243 17.55 -10.84 6.92
CA PRO A 243 18.09 -12.11 7.38
C PRO A 243 18.06 -12.24 8.92
N ALA A 244 17.98 -13.47 9.42
CA ALA A 244 17.80 -13.82 10.84
C ALA A 244 18.98 -13.49 11.79
N ALA A 245 19.78 -12.46 11.50
CA ALA A 245 20.88 -12.02 12.38
C ALA A 245 20.40 -11.41 13.72
N GLY A 246 19.10 -11.17 13.87
CA GLY A 246 18.45 -10.77 15.13
C GLY A 246 17.21 -11.62 15.41
N HIS A 247 16.95 -11.90 16.69
CA HIS A 247 15.88 -12.79 17.21
C HIS A 247 14.43 -12.34 16.91
N LEU A 248 14.21 -11.47 15.93
CA LEU A 248 12.88 -11.01 15.54
C LEU A 248 12.22 -12.06 14.65
N ARG A 249 11.04 -12.56 15.07
CA ARG A 249 10.20 -13.55 14.36
C ARG A 249 9.84 -13.18 12.91
N ARG A 250 10.15 -11.96 12.50
CA ARG A 250 9.80 -11.36 11.21
C ARG A 250 10.85 -11.62 10.11
N ASN A 251 12.03 -12.12 10.49
CA ASN A 251 13.19 -12.32 9.62
C ASN A 251 13.24 -13.73 9.04
N LEU A 252 13.82 -13.88 7.85
CA LEU A 252 14.00 -15.19 7.21
C LEU A 252 15.32 -15.83 7.64
N ASP A 253 15.27 -17.12 7.97
CA ASP A 253 16.48 -17.92 8.15
C ASP A 253 17.10 -18.35 6.81
N ASP A 254 18.29 -18.93 6.87
CA ASP A 254 19.03 -19.38 5.68
C ASP A 254 18.27 -20.42 4.84
N TYR A 255 17.46 -21.27 5.49
CA TYR A 255 16.66 -22.27 4.79
C TYR A 255 15.55 -21.59 3.98
N MET A 256 14.83 -20.66 4.59
CA MET A 256 13.79 -19.88 3.93
C MET A 256 14.37 -19.04 2.79
N LEU A 257 15.54 -18.42 2.97
CA LEU A 257 16.23 -17.68 1.92
C LEU A 257 16.57 -18.55 0.70
N ARG A 258 17.11 -19.76 0.93
CA ARG A 258 17.34 -20.73 -0.16
C ARG A 258 16.03 -21.17 -0.81
N ALA A 259 14.98 -21.38 -0.03
CA ALA A 259 13.69 -21.78 -0.56
C ALA A 259 13.09 -20.71 -1.49
N VAL A 260 13.21 -19.42 -1.14
CA VAL A 260 12.79 -18.31 -2.05
C VAL A 260 13.59 -18.36 -3.35
N ALA A 261 14.91 -18.59 -3.28
CA ALA A 261 15.76 -18.70 -4.46
C ALA A 261 15.37 -19.88 -5.36
N GLU A 262 15.19 -21.08 -4.78
CA GLU A 262 14.76 -22.29 -5.49
C GLU A 262 13.39 -22.14 -6.17
N ASN A 263 12.48 -21.36 -5.57
CA ASN A 263 11.19 -21.02 -6.16
C ASN A 263 11.28 -20.01 -7.32
N GLY A 264 12.42 -19.35 -7.50
CA GLY A 264 12.59 -18.27 -8.48
C GLY A 264 12.20 -16.88 -7.96
N GLY A 265 11.88 -16.77 -6.67
CA GLY A 265 11.37 -15.56 -6.01
C GLY A 265 12.43 -14.48 -5.78
N VAL A 266 12.07 -13.46 -5.01
CA VAL A 266 12.97 -12.37 -4.62
C VAL A 266 12.72 -11.90 -3.18
N VAL A 267 13.81 -11.65 -2.46
CA VAL A 267 13.82 -11.12 -1.09
C VAL A 267 14.16 -9.63 -1.14
N LEU A 268 13.23 -8.79 -0.70
CA LEU A 268 13.41 -7.34 -0.67
C LEU A 268 13.90 -6.88 0.71
N VAL A 269 15.05 -6.21 0.73
CA VAL A 269 15.78 -5.76 1.92
C VAL A 269 15.04 -4.60 2.59
N ASN A 270 14.55 -4.81 3.81
CA ASN A 270 13.95 -3.78 4.65
C ASN A 270 14.98 -2.80 5.28
N ALA A 271 14.95 -1.52 4.90
CA ALA A 271 15.87 -0.50 5.43
C ALA A 271 15.45 0.17 6.77
N TRP A 272 14.44 -0.34 7.47
CA TRP A 272 14.04 0.19 8.77
C TRP A 272 15.08 -0.11 9.85
N ALA A 273 15.50 0.92 10.60
CA ALA A 273 16.58 0.82 11.59
C ALA A 273 16.34 -0.28 12.64
N LEU A 274 15.08 -0.46 13.05
CA LEU A 274 14.66 -1.52 13.99
C LEU A 274 15.04 -2.92 13.52
N PHE A 275 15.04 -3.17 12.22
CA PHE A 275 15.34 -4.49 11.66
C PHE A 275 16.80 -4.61 11.18
N LEU A 276 17.48 -3.48 10.94
CA LEU A 276 18.86 -3.45 10.47
C LEU A 276 19.90 -3.67 11.58
N ASP A 277 19.65 -3.17 12.79
CA ASP A 277 20.63 -3.18 13.89
C ASP A 277 19.99 -3.58 15.22
N ALA A 278 20.54 -4.61 15.86
CA ALA A 278 20.02 -5.15 17.12
C ALA A 278 20.11 -4.14 18.27
N THR A 279 21.13 -3.29 18.30
CA THR A 279 21.29 -2.26 19.34
C THR A 279 20.18 -1.22 19.21
N TYR A 280 19.91 -0.78 17.98
CA TYR A 280 18.80 0.13 17.71
C TYR A 280 17.46 -0.52 18.06
N ALA A 281 17.30 -1.82 17.77
CA ALA A 281 16.10 -2.59 18.11
C ALA A 281 15.84 -2.61 19.63
N GLU A 282 16.86 -2.96 20.42
CA GLU A 282 16.76 -2.99 21.89
C GLU A 282 16.45 -1.61 22.49
N GLN A 283 17.07 -0.55 21.97
CA GLN A 283 16.79 0.82 22.40
C GLN A 283 15.35 1.23 22.07
N SER A 284 14.89 0.90 20.86
CA SER A 284 13.52 1.15 20.44
C SER A 284 12.52 0.36 21.29
N GLU A 285 12.82 -0.88 21.64
CA GLU A 285 11.97 -1.70 22.49
C GLU A 285 11.86 -1.09 23.89
N ARG A 286 12.98 -0.66 24.50
CA ARG A 286 12.97 0.03 25.79
C ARG A 286 12.14 1.32 25.75
N PHE A 287 12.26 2.09 24.67
CA PHE A 287 11.44 3.29 24.45
C PHE A 287 9.95 2.95 24.45
N VAL A 288 9.55 1.94 23.68
CA VAL A 288 8.15 1.51 23.58
C VAL A 288 7.66 0.90 24.89
N GLN A 289 8.47 0.14 25.61
CA GLN A 289 8.11 -0.39 26.93
C GLN A 289 7.87 0.72 27.96
N LYS A 290 8.69 1.78 27.93
CA LYS A 290 8.58 2.92 28.84
C LYS A 290 7.41 3.85 28.50
N HIS A 291 7.24 4.17 27.22
CA HIS A 291 6.31 5.21 26.75
C HIS A 291 5.05 4.66 26.07
N GLY A 292 4.92 3.35 25.85
CA GLY A 292 3.88 2.75 25.01
C GLY A 292 2.45 3.10 25.42
N ALA A 293 2.18 3.17 26.72
CA ALA A 293 0.86 3.60 27.22
C ALA A 293 0.55 5.06 26.85
N HIS A 294 1.55 5.94 27.00
CA HIS A 294 1.41 7.35 26.65
C HIS A 294 1.35 7.56 25.13
N LEU A 295 2.12 6.81 24.36
CA LEU A 295 2.03 6.81 22.89
C LEU A 295 0.64 6.38 22.40
N LYS A 296 0.03 5.40 23.07
CA LYS A 296 -1.34 4.98 22.79
C LYS A 296 -2.34 6.10 23.11
N GLU A 297 -2.23 6.72 24.28
CA GLU A 297 -3.06 7.85 24.69
C GLU A 297 -2.92 9.05 23.73
N LEU A 298 -1.69 9.43 23.36
CA LEU A 298 -1.42 10.46 22.37
C LEU A 298 -2.06 10.13 21.02
N GLY A 299 -1.94 8.87 20.60
CA GLY A 299 -2.55 8.37 19.38
C GLY A 299 -4.09 8.49 19.37
N GLU A 300 -4.73 8.24 20.51
CA GLU A 300 -6.18 8.38 20.71
C GLU A 300 -6.60 9.85 20.83
N ARG A 301 -5.83 10.68 21.52
CA ARG A 301 -6.12 12.10 21.77
C ARG A 301 -6.01 12.95 20.51
N LEU A 302 -4.97 12.72 19.71
CA LEU A 302 -4.65 13.56 18.54
C LEU A 302 -5.41 13.14 17.28
N GLN A 303 -6.19 12.05 17.33
CA GLN A 303 -7.19 11.61 16.33
C GLN A 303 -6.82 11.80 14.84
N GLY A 304 -5.56 11.63 14.46
CA GLY A 304 -5.14 11.70 13.05
C GLY A 304 -4.23 12.89 12.70
N ASP A 305 -4.00 13.84 13.61
CA ASP A 305 -2.98 14.88 13.43
C ASP A 305 -1.58 14.25 13.51
N ALA A 306 -1.05 13.88 12.34
CA ALA A 306 0.23 13.21 12.21
C ALA A 306 1.40 14.13 12.58
N THR A 307 1.29 15.42 12.29
CA THR A 307 2.31 16.41 12.59
C THR A 307 2.42 16.62 14.09
N ALA A 308 1.30 16.87 14.78
CA ALA A 308 1.28 17.01 16.23
C ALA A 308 1.72 15.71 16.93
N LEU A 309 1.28 14.54 16.44
CA LEU A 309 1.71 13.27 17.02
C LEU A 309 3.22 13.08 16.87
N ARG A 310 3.79 13.43 15.71
CA ARG A 310 5.23 13.37 15.49
C ARG A 310 5.97 14.29 16.45
N GLU A 311 5.52 15.53 16.61
CA GLU A 311 6.13 16.48 17.55
C GLU A 311 6.12 15.97 18.99
N GLU A 312 5.01 15.37 19.44
CA GLU A 312 4.92 14.78 20.78
C GLU A 312 5.85 13.55 20.92
N ILE A 313 5.94 12.70 19.91
CA ILE A 313 6.89 11.57 19.90
C ILE A 313 8.34 12.08 19.96
N GLU A 314 8.69 13.12 19.21
CA GLU A 314 10.03 13.72 19.25
C GLU A 314 10.34 14.33 20.61
N LYS A 315 9.37 14.96 21.28
CA LYS A 315 9.54 15.43 22.67
C LYS A 315 9.82 14.28 23.64
N LEU A 316 9.19 13.12 23.46
CA LEU A 316 9.46 11.93 24.27
C LEU A 316 10.84 11.35 23.95
N ARG A 317 11.22 11.29 22.67
CA ARG A 317 12.56 10.83 22.25
C ARG A 317 13.67 11.71 22.80
N ALA A 318 13.46 13.03 22.83
CA ALA A 318 14.42 14.00 23.39
C ALA A 318 14.67 13.82 24.90
N GLN A 319 13.82 13.06 25.61
CA GLN A 319 13.99 12.73 27.02
C GLN A 319 14.81 11.45 27.25
N GLU A 320 15.09 10.68 26.19
CA GLU A 320 15.91 9.47 26.25
C GLU A 320 17.34 9.72 25.76
N ALA A 321 18.21 8.72 25.97
CA ALA A 321 19.52 8.71 25.34
C ALA A 321 19.38 8.75 23.80
N PRO A 322 20.20 9.52 23.07
CA PRO A 322 20.13 9.59 21.61
C PRO A 322 20.23 8.21 20.97
N MET A 323 19.24 7.85 20.16
CA MET A 323 19.26 6.65 19.35
C MET A 323 19.83 7.00 17.97
N THR A 324 21.07 6.60 17.70
CA THR A 324 21.70 6.85 16.41
C THR A 324 21.25 5.79 15.40
N PRO A 325 20.60 6.18 14.28
CA PRO A 325 20.24 5.21 13.25
C PRO A 325 21.48 4.56 12.62
N PRO A 326 21.40 3.30 12.17
CA PRO A 326 22.54 2.63 11.55
C PRO A 326 22.95 3.33 10.25
N PRO A 327 24.23 3.26 9.85
CA PRO A 327 24.70 3.82 8.59
C PRO A 327 24.22 2.98 7.38
N PRO A 328 24.22 3.54 6.15
CA PRO A 328 23.89 2.81 4.93
C PRO A 328 24.71 1.52 4.71
N SER A 329 25.93 1.47 5.25
CA SER A 329 26.76 0.26 5.20
C SER A 329 26.13 -0.95 5.88
N ARG A 330 25.24 -0.76 6.87
CA ARG A 330 24.47 -1.87 7.44
C ARG A 330 23.50 -2.47 6.44
N ILE A 331 22.86 -1.66 5.60
CA ILE A 331 21.97 -2.17 4.55
C ILE A 331 22.78 -3.02 3.57
N ALA A 332 23.98 -2.57 3.19
CA ALA A 332 24.88 -3.34 2.35
C ALA A 332 25.38 -4.64 3.01
N ASP A 333 25.58 -4.67 4.34
CA ASP A 333 25.90 -5.92 5.07
C ASP A 333 24.78 -6.95 4.93
N HIS A 334 23.52 -6.51 5.03
CA HIS A 334 22.36 -7.38 4.82
C HIS A 334 22.24 -7.84 3.37
N ILE A 335 22.49 -6.95 2.40
CA ILE A 335 22.54 -7.33 0.97
C ILE A 335 23.60 -8.41 0.75
N ASP A 336 24.83 -8.23 1.25
CA ASP A 336 25.91 -9.23 1.12
C ASP A 336 25.50 -10.59 1.68
N TYR A 337 24.87 -10.60 2.86
CA TYR A 337 24.40 -11.82 3.50
C TYR A 337 23.34 -12.53 2.64
N LEU A 338 22.34 -11.80 2.16
CA LEU A 338 21.28 -12.34 1.33
C LEU A 338 21.82 -12.85 -0.01
N VAL A 339 22.70 -12.09 -0.66
CA VAL A 339 23.33 -12.48 -1.94
C VAL A 339 24.17 -13.74 -1.76
N LYS A 340 24.88 -13.88 -0.64
CA LYS A 340 25.66 -15.08 -0.32
C LYS A 340 24.81 -16.36 -0.24
N ILE A 341 23.56 -16.27 0.21
CA ILE A 341 22.69 -17.43 0.46
C ILE A 341 21.72 -17.67 -0.69
N ALA A 342 21.00 -16.63 -1.11
CA ALA A 342 19.95 -16.71 -2.12
C ALA A 342 20.48 -16.47 -3.54
N GLY A 343 21.65 -15.83 -3.69
CA GLY A 343 22.21 -15.43 -4.99
C GLY A 343 21.74 -14.05 -5.44
N ILE A 344 22.54 -13.40 -6.28
CA ILE A 344 22.32 -12.01 -6.72
C ILE A 344 20.97 -11.79 -7.41
N ASP A 345 20.47 -12.80 -8.13
CA ASP A 345 19.20 -12.72 -8.86
C ASP A 345 17.98 -12.71 -7.94
N HIS A 346 18.15 -13.03 -6.65
CA HIS A 346 17.06 -13.24 -5.69
C HIS A 346 17.02 -12.19 -4.58
N VAL A 347 17.78 -11.11 -4.73
CA VAL A 347 17.81 -9.99 -3.76
C VAL A 347 17.40 -8.70 -4.45
N ALA A 348 16.63 -7.87 -3.77
CA ALA A 348 16.32 -6.52 -4.20
C ALA A 348 16.23 -5.57 -2.99
N VAL A 349 16.26 -4.27 -3.24
CA VAL A 349 16.06 -3.27 -2.17
C VAL A 349 14.56 -3.06 -1.93
N GLY A 350 14.13 -3.04 -0.65
CA GLY A 350 12.74 -3.30 -0.27
C GLY A 350 11.97 -2.28 0.53
N SER A 351 12.59 -1.22 1.03
CA SER A 351 11.84 -0.30 1.89
C SER A 351 12.50 1.08 1.99
N VAL A 352 11.69 2.09 1.67
CA VAL A 352 11.67 3.52 2.04
C VAL A 352 12.85 4.42 1.68
N PHE A 353 12.80 4.94 0.46
CA PHE A 353 13.42 6.23 0.14
C PHE A 353 12.30 7.19 -0.26
N GLY A 354 11.90 8.08 0.64
CA GLY A 354 10.94 9.16 0.34
C GLY A 354 9.81 9.39 1.35
N GLY A 355 9.63 8.52 2.36
CA GLY A 355 8.70 8.78 3.46
C GLY A 355 9.42 9.38 4.66
N GLY A 356 8.97 10.53 5.17
CA GLY A 356 9.55 11.23 6.34
C GLY A 356 9.37 10.53 7.69
N GLU A 357 9.54 9.20 7.74
CA GLU A 357 9.46 8.43 8.97
C GLU A 357 10.80 8.47 9.71
N ALA A 358 10.80 9.04 10.92
CA ALA A 358 11.93 9.25 11.83
C ALA A 358 12.62 7.96 12.34
N LEU A 359 12.37 6.83 11.70
CA LEU A 359 12.84 5.48 12.06
C LEU A 359 13.81 4.87 11.04
N GLN A 360 14.18 5.63 10.01
CA GLN A 360 15.12 5.18 9.00
C GLN A 360 16.54 5.24 9.56
N ALA A 361 17.37 4.27 9.16
CA ALA A 361 18.83 4.39 9.12
C ALA A 361 19.23 5.76 8.53
N GLY A 362 20.46 6.24 8.66
CA GLY A 362 20.91 7.54 8.12
C GLY A 362 20.88 7.63 6.57
N SER A 363 19.78 7.26 5.96
CA SER A 363 19.49 6.89 4.58
C SER A 363 18.06 7.33 4.19
N ALA A 364 17.48 8.30 4.91
CA ALA A 364 16.20 8.87 4.54
C ALA A 364 16.32 9.69 3.25
N GLY A 365 15.45 9.42 2.28
CA GLY A 365 15.41 10.15 1.00
C GLY A 365 16.51 9.76 -0.01
N ALA A 366 16.73 10.63 -0.99
CA ALA A 366 17.64 10.42 -2.13
C ALA A 366 19.10 10.11 -1.72
N ASP A 367 19.51 10.68 -0.59
CA ASP A 367 20.85 10.51 -0.04
C ASP A 367 21.09 9.06 0.43
N GLY A 368 20.04 8.35 0.83
CA GLY A 368 20.12 6.94 1.21
C GLY A 368 20.42 6.00 0.05
N LEU A 369 19.72 6.16 -1.07
CA LEU A 369 19.95 5.35 -2.28
C LEU A 369 21.33 5.61 -2.87
N THR A 370 21.73 6.87 -2.87
CA THR A 370 23.06 7.28 -3.31
C THR A 370 24.12 6.64 -2.41
N GLY A 371 23.94 6.71 -1.09
CA GLY A 371 24.84 6.09 -0.11
C GLY A 371 24.94 4.56 -0.26
N ILE A 372 23.82 3.85 -0.45
CA ILE A 372 23.83 2.39 -0.67
C ILE A 372 24.50 2.05 -1.99
N THR A 373 24.21 2.78 -3.06
CA THR A 373 24.80 2.55 -4.39
C THR A 373 26.31 2.74 -4.34
N LEU A 374 26.78 3.80 -3.67
CA LEU A 374 28.21 4.05 -3.42
C LEU A 374 28.86 2.91 -2.63
N GLU A 375 28.20 2.45 -1.58
CA GLU A 375 28.72 1.37 -0.75
C GLU A 375 28.79 0.04 -1.53
N LEU A 376 27.80 -0.28 -2.35
CA LEU A 376 27.83 -1.47 -3.22
C LEU A 376 28.96 -1.38 -4.26
N LEU A 377 29.16 -0.21 -4.88
CA LEU A 377 30.30 0.02 -5.77
C LEU A 377 31.63 -0.19 -5.03
N ARG A 378 31.76 0.32 -3.80
CA ARG A 378 32.95 0.16 -2.96
C ARG A 378 33.23 -1.31 -2.60
N ARG A 379 32.17 -2.11 -2.42
CA ARG A 379 32.25 -3.57 -2.17
C ARG A 379 32.55 -4.39 -3.42
N GLY A 380 32.58 -3.78 -4.60
CA GLY A 380 32.96 -4.44 -5.85
C GLY A 380 31.80 -5.06 -6.62
N TYR A 381 30.55 -4.73 -6.29
CA TYR A 381 29.40 -5.12 -7.11
C TYR A 381 29.52 -4.52 -8.51
N SER A 382 29.17 -5.30 -9.54
CA SER A 382 29.15 -4.79 -10.90
C SER A 382 27.98 -3.84 -11.11
N GLU A 383 28.06 -2.99 -12.15
CA GLU A 383 26.93 -2.13 -12.52
C GLU A 383 25.66 -2.95 -12.83
N GLY A 384 25.81 -4.16 -13.38
CA GLY A 384 24.71 -5.07 -13.65
C GLY A 384 24.06 -5.62 -12.37
N ASP A 385 24.87 -5.98 -11.38
CA ASP A 385 24.37 -6.47 -10.09
C ASP A 385 23.60 -5.37 -9.36
N ILE A 386 24.14 -4.14 -9.36
CA ILE A 386 23.48 -2.98 -8.76
C ILE A 386 22.13 -2.71 -9.44
N LEU A 387 22.06 -2.74 -10.76
CA LEU A 387 20.78 -2.55 -11.47
C LEU A 387 19.78 -3.68 -11.20
N SER A 388 20.27 -4.90 -10.96
CA SER A 388 19.44 -6.04 -10.57
C SER A 388 18.87 -5.87 -9.17
N LEU A 389 19.71 -5.46 -8.20
CA LEU A 389 19.32 -5.14 -6.83
C LEU A 389 18.34 -3.96 -6.75
N LEU A 390 18.55 -2.92 -7.58
CA LEU A 390 17.71 -1.72 -7.65
C LEU A 390 16.47 -1.91 -8.54
N GLY A 391 15.88 -3.11 -8.53
CA GLY A 391 14.56 -3.40 -9.08
C GLY A 391 14.53 -4.33 -10.29
N GLY A 392 15.66 -4.61 -10.94
CA GLY A 392 15.71 -5.58 -12.05
C GLY A 392 15.20 -6.96 -11.66
N ASN A 393 15.60 -7.47 -10.49
CA ASN A 393 15.16 -8.75 -9.96
C ASN A 393 13.67 -8.79 -9.63
N PHE A 394 13.13 -7.67 -9.13
CA PHE A 394 11.69 -7.55 -8.91
C PHE A 394 10.92 -7.62 -10.22
N VAL A 395 11.34 -6.84 -11.23
CA VAL A 395 10.67 -6.82 -12.54
C VAL A 395 10.70 -8.21 -13.18
N ARG A 396 11.82 -8.94 -13.07
CA ARG A 396 11.92 -10.34 -13.50
C ARG A 396 10.87 -11.22 -12.83
N VAL A 397 10.71 -11.13 -11.51
CA VAL A 397 9.72 -11.93 -10.76
C VAL A 397 8.29 -11.59 -11.17
N LEU A 398 7.99 -10.30 -11.37
CA LEU A 398 6.70 -9.85 -11.87
C LEU A 398 6.40 -10.45 -13.27
N GLU A 399 7.37 -10.44 -14.19
CA GLU A 399 7.22 -11.06 -15.51
C GLU A 399 6.99 -12.57 -15.45
N GLN A 400 7.70 -13.25 -14.56
CA GLN A 400 7.54 -14.70 -14.39
C GLN A 400 6.15 -15.05 -13.82
N ALA A 401 5.62 -14.24 -12.90
CA ALA A 401 4.25 -14.40 -12.41
C ALA A 401 3.20 -14.15 -13.49
N GLU A 402 3.40 -13.12 -14.32
CA GLU A 402 2.54 -12.85 -15.49
C GLU A 402 2.58 -14.02 -16.51
N ALA A 403 3.77 -14.55 -16.79
CA ALA A 403 3.96 -15.67 -17.71
C ALA A 403 3.30 -16.95 -17.18
N TYR A 404 3.42 -17.23 -15.89
CA TYR A 404 2.73 -18.35 -15.25
C TYR A 404 1.20 -18.22 -15.37
N ALA A 405 0.65 -17.05 -15.05
CA ALA A 405 -0.78 -16.79 -15.17
C ALA A 405 -1.28 -16.99 -16.61
N ALA A 406 -0.53 -16.49 -17.60
CA ALA A 406 -0.84 -16.67 -19.03
C ALA A 406 -0.85 -18.14 -19.45
N ALA A 407 0.04 -18.96 -18.88
CA ALA A 407 0.12 -20.40 -19.16
C ALA A 407 -1.04 -21.21 -18.56
N THR A 408 -1.74 -20.69 -17.55
CA THR A 408 -2.84 -21.42 -16.87
C THR A 408 -4.13 -21.52 -17.69
N ALA A 409 -4.17 -21.01 -18.93
CA ALA A 409 -5.30 -21.03 -19.86
C ALA A 409 -6.64 -20.46 -19.31
N THR A 410 -6.61 -19.74 -18.17
CA THR A 410 -7.79 -19.13 -17.56
C THR A 410 -7.71 -17.61 -17.60
N THR A 411 -8.58 -16.99 -18.39
CA THR A 411 -8.65 -15.53 -18.48
C THR A 411 -9.57 -14.97 -17.42
N LEU A 412 -9.08 -14.03 -16.60
CA LEU A 412 -9.95 -13.25 -15.74
C LEU A 412 -10.75 -12.26 -16.61
N SER A 413 -12.08 -12.34 -16.56
CA SER A 413 -12.95 -11.44 -17.33
C SER A 413 -12.88 -10.01 -16.81
N GLY A 414 -12.92 -9.04 -17.73
CA GLY A 414 -12.98 -7.60 -17.41
C GLY A 414 -11.64 -7.01 -16.94
N HIS A 415 -11.41 -5.75 -17.28
CA HIS A 415 -10.17 -5.06 -16.94
C HIS A 415 -10.23 -4.26 -15.63
N GLY A 416 -11.41 -4.00 -15.06
CA GLY A 416 -11.64 -3.21 -13.84
C GLY A 416 -11.17 -1.76 -13.91
N SER A 417 -12.03 -0.83 -13.48
CA SER A 417 -11.67 0.58 -13.39
C SER A 417 -12.50 1.27 -12.30
N THR A 418 -11.88 2.16 -11.54
CA THR A 418 -12.59 3.14 -10.69
C THR A 418 -12.66 4.52 -11.37
N ARG A 419 -12.23 4.64 -12.64
CA ARG A 419 -12.21 5.91 -13.35
C ARG A 419 -13.60 6.52 -13.35
N GLN A 420 -13.69 7.79 -12.96
CA GLN A 420 -14.92 8.53 -13.11
C GLN A 420 -15.24 8.70 -14.60
N LEU A 421 -16.44 8.26 -14.99
CA LEU A 421 -16.98 8.50 -16.31
C LEU A 421 -17.27 10.00 -16.44
N THR A 422 -16.83 10.60 -17.54
CA THR A 422 -17.13 11.99 -17.85
C THR A 422 -18.62 12.15 -18.16
N ALA A 423 -19.16 13.36 -18.02
CA ALA A 423 -20.56 13.61 -18.36
C ALA A 423 -20.94 13.19 -19.80
N PRO A 424 -20.09 13.40 -20.83
CA PRO A 424 -20.31 12.82 -22.16
C PRO A 424 -20.40 11.28 -22.18
N GLU A 425 -19.48 10.57 -21.52
CA GLU A 425 -19.47 9.11 -21.49
C GLU A 425 -20.67 8.54 -20.72
N LEU A 426 -21.07 9.20 -19.63
CA LEU A 426 -22.29 8.86 -18.89
C LEU A 426 -23.54 9.05 -19.76
N ARG A 427 -23.59 10.08 -20.61
CA ARG A 427 -24.68 10.29 -21.57
C ARG A 427 -24.67 9.25 -22.69
N GLU A 428 -23.51 8.88 -23.22
CA GLU A 428 -23.37 7.79 -24.20
C GLU A 428 -23.83 6.44 -23.63
N LEU A 429 -23.56 6.20 -22.34
CA LEU A 429 -24.02 5.02 -21.61
C LEU A 429 -25.47 5.12 -21.12
N GLN A 430 -26.17 6.23 -21.41
CA GLN A 430 -27.54 6.51 -20.95
C GLN A 430 -27.71 6.48 -19.42
N LEU A 431 -26.63 6.78 -18.68
CA LEU A 431 -26.59 6.83 -17.21
C LEU A 431 -26.82 8.25 -16.67
N LEU A 432 -26.66 9.28 -17.52
CA LEU A 432 -27.17 10.63 -17.28
C LEU A 432 -28.30 10.89 -18.29
N ASP A 433 -29.50 11.04 -17.75
CA ASP A 433 -30.76 11.41 -18.40
C ASP A 433 -31.52 10.29 -19.15
N ALA A 434 -32.46 9.66 -18.45
CA ALA A 434 -33.83 9.73 -18.97
C ALA A 434 -34.36 11.12 -18.56
N PRO A 435 -34.88 11.95 -19.50
CA PRO A 435 -35.54 13.18 -19.10
C PRO A 435 -36.67 12.85 -18.11
N PRO A 436 -36.96 13.69 -17.11
CA PRO A 436 -38.13 13.47 -16.27
C PRO A 436 -39.35 13.35 -17.19
N PRO A 437 -40.27 12.39 -16.93
CA PRO A 437 -41.43 12.22 -17.78
C PRO A 437 -42.12 13.59 -17.89
N THR A 438 -42.30 14.06 -19.12
CA THR A 438 -43.11 15.24 -19.39
C THR A 438 -44.46 14.98 -18.72
N PRO A 439 -44.94 15.84 -17.80
CA PRO A 439 -46.26 15.64 -17.23
C PRO A 439 -47.25 15.63 -18.40
N SER A 440 -47.92 14.50 -18.57
CA SER A 440 -49.06 14.42 -19.48
C SER A 440 -50.06 15.51 -19.06
N PRO A 441 -50.73 16.22 -19.99
CA PRO A 441 -51.73 17.23 -19.63
C PRO A 441 -52.96 16.68 -18.91
N ARG A 442 -52.96 15.41 -18.49
CA ARG A 442 -54.02 14.75 -17.76
C ARG A 442 -53.42 14.09 -16.54
N GLU A 443 -53.42 14.81 -15.42
CA GLU A 443 -53.67 14.27 -14.06
C GLU A 443 -53.58 15.40 -13.02
N SER A 444 -54.36 16.46 -13.23
CA SER A 444 -54.67 17.45 -12.20
C SER A 444 -55.97 17.07 -11.49
N GLN A 445 -56.03 15.91 -10.83
CA GLN A 445 -57.23 15.52 -10.05
C GLN A 445 -57.00 14.65 -8.81
N TRP A 446 -55.88 14.76 -8.08
CA TRP A 446 -55.80 14.13 -6.74
C TRP A 446 -55.02 14.99 -5.74
N TRP A 447 -55.59 16.14 -5.37
CA TRP A 447 -55.35 16.73 -4.05
C TRP A 447 -56.55 16.38 -3.17
N MET A 448 -56.41 15.36 -2.33
CA MET A 448 -57.24 15.25 -1.13
C MET A 448 -56.67 16.22 -0.11
N ALA A 449 -57.50 17.14 0.39
CA ALA A 449 -57.17 17.98 1.52
C ALA A 449 -56.78 17.10 2.74
N PRO A 450 -55.83 17.53 3.58
CA PRO A 450 -55.49 16.82 4.81
C PRO A 450 -56.72 16.74 5.74
N PRO A 451 -56.92 15.65 6.49
CA PRO A 451 -58.03 15.53 7.42
C PRO A 451 -57.91 16.58 8.54
N PRO A 452 -59.04 17.09 9.08
CA PRO A 452 -59.02 18.08 10.16
C PRO A 452 -58.45 17.50 11.46
N ALA A 453 -57.81 18.36 12.25
CA ALA A 453 -57.17 18.02 13.52
C ALA A 453 -58.16 17.37 14.53
N PRO A 454 -57.71 16.43 15.38
CA PRO A 454 -58.58 15.76 16.34
C PRO A 454 -59.11 16.73 17.41
N ALA A 455 -60.41 16.63 17.70
CA ALA A 455 -61.10 17.38 18.74
C ALA A 455 -60.60 17.00 20.16
N PRO A 456 -60.62 17.93 21.13
CA PRO A 456 -60.13 17.68 22.49
C PRO A 456 -60.97 16.61 23.21
N ARG A 457 -60.29 15.72 23.95
CA ARG A 457 -60.92 14.66 24.76
C ARG A 457 -61.81 15.26 25.87
N PRO A 458 -63.02 14.74 26.11
CA PRO A 458 -63.84 15.13 27.25
C PRO A 458 -63.26 14.58 28.57
N ALA A 459 -63.45 15.33 29.64
CA ALA A 459 -62.97 15.04 30.99
C ALA A 459 -63.59 13.74 31.58
N LYS A 460 -62.82 13.07 32.44
CA LYS A 460 -63.24 11.87 33.21
C LYS A 460 -64.55 12.16 33.98
N GLY A 461 -65.58 11.33 33.77
CA GLY A 461 -66.75 11.29 34.68
C GLY A 461 -68.14 11.12 34.07
N ALA A 462 -68.31 10.86 32.77
CA ALA A 462 -69.64 10.62 32.19
C ALA A 462 -69.95 9.12 32.07
N ALA A 463 -71.12 8.71 32.59
CA ALA A 463 -71.61 7.33 32.58
C ALA A 463 -71.87 6.81 31.16
N PRO A 464 -71.70 5.49 30.90
CA PRO A 464 -71.91 4.93 29.57
C PRO A 464 -73.41 4.90 29.20
N PRO A 465 -73.78 5.20 27.94
CA PRO A 465 -75.15 5.06 27.46
C PRO A 465 -75.55 3.58 27.31
N PRO A 466 -76.84 3.24 27.42
CA PRO A 466 -77.32 1.86 27.40
C PRO A 466 -77.22 1.22 26.00
N PRO A 467 -77.12 -0.11 25.90
CA PRO A 467 -77.01 -0.81 24.62
C PRO A 467 -78.35 -0.76 23.84
N PRO A 468 -78.30 -0.67 22.49
CA PRO A 468 -79.48 -0.72 21.65
C PRO A 468 -80.09 -2.14 21.58
N PRO A 469 -81.41 -2.28 21.36
CA PRO A 469 -82.09 -3.57 21.38
C PRO A 469 -81.88 -4.37 20.08
N ASP A 470 -81.54 -5.66 20.23
CA ASP A 470 -81.51 -6.68 19.17
C ASP A 470 -82.92 -7.06 18.72
N LEU A 471 -83.24 -6.98 17.43
CA LEU A 471 -84.24 -7.86 16.79
C LEU A 471 -83.92 -8.09 15.30
N ALA A 472 -84.07 -9.37 14.94
CA ALA A 472 -83.66 -10.09 13.72
C ALA A 472 -84.51 -9.79 12.45
N PRO A 473 -84.22 -10.39 11.28
CA PRO A 473 -84.60 -9.86 9.97
C PRO A 473 -85.95 -10.34 9.40
N SER A 474 -86.54 -9.45 8.59
CA SER A 474 -87.53 -9.61 7.51
C SER A 474 -88.88 -10.30 7.77
N ARG A 475 -89.97 -9.60 7.40
CA ARG A 475 -90.75 -9.94 6.19
C ARG A 475 -91.51 -8.74 5.67
#